data_AF-A0A3D3XKT9-F1
#
_entry.id   AF-A0A3D3XKT9-F1
#
_cell.length_a   1.000
_cell.length_b   1.000
_cell.length_c   1.000
_cell.angle_alpha   90.00
_cell.angle_beta   90.00
_cell.angle_gamma   90.00
#
_symmetry.space_group_name_H-M   'P 1'
#
loop_
_entity.id
_entity.type
_entity.pdbx_description
1 polymer ?
#
loop_
_entity_poly.entity_id
_entity_poly.type
_entity_poly.pdbx_seq_one_letter_code
_entity_poly.pdbx_strand_id
1 'polypeptide(L)' 'MLKRLILTHLTIIFFFYNANSFGLENKILVKIEEDIITSIDVENESKYLLLLNKNIKNLKKEEISNKNNLADFK' A
#
# COMPACT_ATOMS: atom_id res chain seq x y z
N MET A 1 -28.98 -28.39 -23.65
CA MET A 1 -27.59 -27.88 -23.55
C MET A 1 -27.52 -26.35 -23.39
N LEU A 2 -28.26 -25.57 -24.19
CA LEU A 2 -28.28 -24.09 -24.11
C LEU A 2 -28.61 -23.52 -22.71
N LYS A 3 -29.60 -24.09 -22.01
CA LYS A 3 -29.97 -23.67 -20.64
C LYS A 3 -28.81 -23.79 -19.64
N ARG A 4 -27.99 -24.83 -19.76
CA ARG A 4 -26.81 -25.04 -18.91
C ARG A 4 -25.73 -23.99 -19.19
N LEU A 5 -25.55 -23.64 -20.47
CA LEU A 5 -24.61 -22.61 -20.90
C LEU A 5 -25.04 -21.21 -20.39
N ILE A 6 -26.33 -20.91 -20.45
CA ILE A 6 -26.90 -19.65 -19.92
C ILE A 6 -26.70 -19.57 -18.41
N LEU A 7 -26.97 -20.68 -17.70
CA LEU A 7 -26.78 -20.74 -16.26
C LEU A 7 -25.31 -20.52 -15.88
N THR A 8 -24.37 -21.14 -16.59
CA THR A 8 -22.93 -20.93 -16.34
C THR A 8 -22.48 -19.50 -16.61
N HIS A 9 -23.03 -18.83 -17.64
CA HIS A 9 -22.72 -17.42 -17.89
C HIS A 9 -23.26 -16.51 -16.79
N LEU A 10 -24.49 -16.76 -16.33
CA LEU A 10 -25.10 -15.99 -15.24
C LEU A 10 -24.32 -16.14 -13.93
N THR A 11 -23.84 -17.34 -13.61
CA THR A 11 -23.01 -17.53 -12.42
C THR A 11 -21.69 -16.79 -12.51
N ILE A 12 -21.03 -16.79 -13.67
CA ILE A 12 -19.76 -16.08 -13.87
C ILE A 12 -19.98 -14.57 -13.69
N ILE A 13 -21.02 -14.02 -14.32
CA ILE A 13 -21.37 -12.60 -14.20
C ILE A 13 -21.64 -12.22 -12.74
N PHE A 14 -22.38 -13.05 -12.00
CA PHE A 14 -22.65 -12.82 -10.58
C PHE A 14 -21.37 -12.72 -9.73
N PHE A 15 -20.37 -13.57 -9.99
CA PHE A 15 -19.10 -13.49 -9.27
C PHE A 15 -18.30 -12.22 -9.58
N PHE A 16 -18.30 -11.76 -10.84
CA PHE A 16 -17.63 -10.51 -11.21
C PHE A 16 -18.29 -9.26 -10.58
N TYR A 17 -19.61 -9.23 -10.46
CA TYR A 17 -20.32 -8.13 -9.81
C TYR A 17 -20.09 -8.04 -8.29
N ASN A 18 -19.72 -9.14 -7.64
CA ASN A 18 -19.42 -9.18 -6.21
C ASN A 18 -17.92 -9.02 -5.91
N ALA A 19 -17.08 -8.87 -6.93
CA ALA A 19 -15.65 -8.66 -6.73
C ALA A 19 -15.41 -7.20 -6.30
N ASN A 20 -14.94 -7.01 -5.07
CA ASN A 20 -14.43 -5.70 -4.64
C ASN A 20 -13.14 -5.40 -5.40
N SER A 21 -13.08 -4.27 -6.10
CA SER A 21 -11.85 -3.80 -6.72
C SER A 21 -11.03 -2.99 -5.72
N PHE A 22 -9.83 -3.48 -5.41
CA PHE A 22 -8.83 -2.67 -4.73
C PHE A 22 -8.09 -1.85 -5.80
N GLY A 23 -8.46 -0.58 -5.93
CA GLY A 23 -7.69 0.35 -6.76
C GLY A 23 -6.36 0.69 -6.08
N LEU A 24 -5.27 0.70 -6.85
CA LEU A 24 -4.05 1.39 -6.44
C LEU A 24 -4.34 2.90 -6.47
N GLU A 25 -4.88 3.40 -5.36
CA GLU A 25 -5.23 4.81 -5.21
C GLU A 25 -3.95 5.61 -4.92
N ASN A 26 -3.55 6.45 -5.87
CA ASN A 26 -2.54 7.47 -5.63
C ASN A 26 -3.18 8.64 -4.90
N LYS A 27 -2.90 8.70 -3.59
CA LYS A 27 -3.40 9.77 -2.73
C LYS A 27 -2.49 10.97 -2.85
N ILE A 28 -3.09 12.14 -3.01
CA ILE A 28 -2.38 13.40 -2.76
C ILE A 28 -2.15 13.49 -1.25
N LEU A 29 -0.88 13.56 -0.85
CA LEU A 29 -0.50 13.61 0.56
C LEU A 29 -0.33 15.06 1.02
N VAL A 30 0.40 15.86 0.23
CA VAL A 30 0.66 17.27 0.55
C VAL A 30 0.88 18.07 -0.73
N LYS A 31 0.54 19.36 -0.69
CA LYS A 31 0.92 20.34 -1.71
C LYS A 31 1.94 21.30 -1.10
N ILE A 32 3.11 21.42 -1.71
CA ILE A 32 4.17 22.33 -1.29
C ILE A 32 4.41 23.29 -2.46
N GLU A 33 4.16 24.57 -2.24
CA GLU A 33 4.19 25.60 -3.29
C GLU A 33 3.28 25.23 -4.48
N GLU A 34 3.85 25.03 -5.67
CA GLU A 34 3.13 24.63 -6.88
C GLU A 34 3.10 23.11 -7.10
N ASP A 35 3.86 22.34 -6.31
CA ASP A 35 4.02 20.91 -6.47
C ASP A 35 3.09 20.08 -5.57
N ILE A 36 2.63 18.95 -6.10
CA ILE A 36 1.77 18.00 -5.40
C ILE A 36 2.59 16.74 -5.15
N ILE A 37 2.77 16.39 -3.87
CA ILE A 37 3.41 15.15 -3.46
C ILE A 37 2.34 14.08 -3.26
N THR A 38 2.49 12.97 -3.97
CA THR A 38 1.56 11.85 -3.92
C THR A 38 2.15 10.67 -3.14
N SER A 39 1.30 9.70 -2.82
CA SER A 39 1.72 8.46 -2.14
C SER A 39 2.75 7.67 -2.95
N ILE A 40 2.69 7.71 -4.29
CA ILE A 40 3.68 7.03 -5.14
C ILE A 40 5.03 7.74 -5.12
N ASP A 41 5.07 9.07 -5.02
CA ASP A 41 6.32 9.83 -4.93
C ASP A 41 7.07 9.48 -3.65
N VAL A 42 6.34 9.43 -2.52
CA VAL A 42 6.91 9.04 -1.23
C VAL A 42 7.41 7.59 -1.25
N GLU A 43 6.68 6.67 -1.87
CA GLU A 43 7.11 5.28 -1.98
C GLU A 43 8.39 5.13 -2.84
N ASN A 44 8.44 5.83 -3.97
CA ASN A 44 9.58 5.80 -4.87
C ASN A 44 10.83 6.41 -4.22
N GLU A 45 10.70 7.56 -3.58
CA GLU A 45 11.80 8.22 -2.88
C GLU A 45 12.29 7.36 -1.70
N SER A 46 11.37 6.76 -0.94
CA SER A 46 11.74 5.82 0.13
C SER A 46 12.57 4.64 -0.40
N LYS A 47 12.20 4.06 -1.55
CA LYS A 47 12.96 2.97 -2.17
C LYS A 47 14.33 3.47 -2.64
N TYR A 48 14.40 4.64 -3.26
CA TYR A 48 15.65 5.25 -3.70
C TYR A 48 16.63 5.43 -2.54
N LEU A 49 16.17 6.02 -1.43
CA LEU A 49 17.00 6.24 -0.24
C LEU A 49 17.47 4.92 0.39
N LEU A 50 16.60 3.90 0.47
CA LEU A 50 16.96 2.57 0.98
C LEU A 50 18.01 1.86 0.12
N LEU A 51 17.95 2.04 -1.20
CA LEU A 51 18.94 1.49 -2.13
C LEU A 51 20.29 2.18 -1.97
N LEU A 52 20.28 3.51 -1.81
CA LEU A 52 21.49 4.32 -1.68
C LEU A 52 22.22 4.05 -0.37
N ASN A 53 21.50 3.79 0.72
CA ASN A 53 22.12 3.51 2.01
C ASN A 53 21.36 2.42 2.78
N LYS A 54 21.92 1.20 2.76
CA LYS A 54 21.38 0.03 3.46
C LYS A 54 21.28 0.22 4.98
N ASN A 55 22.07 1.13 5.59
CA ASN A 55 21.99 1.40 7.02
C ASN A 55 20.70 2.13 7.40
N ILE A 56 20.03 2.82 6.46
CA ILE A 56 18.70 3.43 6.68
C ILE A 56 17.65 2.36 7.01
N LYS A 57 17.81 1.15 6.46
CA LYS A 57 16.95 0.00 6.80
C LYS A 57 17.00 -0.35 8.30
N ASN A 58 18.12 -0.08 8.96
CA ASN A 58 18.33 -0.40 10.37
C ASN A 58 17.74 0.68 11.30
N LEU A 59 17.60 1.93 10.85
CA LEU A 59 16.99 3.03 11.65
C LEU A 59 15.56 2.68 12.08
N LYS A 60 14.76 2.08 11.19
CA LYS A 60 13.38 1.65 11.50
C LYS A 60 13.34 0.56 12.59
N LYS A 61 14.42 -0.20 12.75
CA LYS A 61 14.54 -1.28 13.73
C LYS A 61 14.94 -0.74 15.11
N GLU A 62 15.79 0.29 15.12
CA GLU A 62 16.22 0.97 16.34
C GLU A 62 15.08 1.79 16.99
N GLU A 63 14.22 2.45 16.20
CA GLU A 63 13.04 3.15 16.74
C GLU A 63 12.05 2.21 17.46
N ILE A 64 11.88 0.98 16.95
CA ILE A 64 11.04 -0.04 17.59
C ILE A 64 11.73 -0.57 18.84
N SER A 65 13.05 -0.76 18.81
CA SER A 65 13.84 -1.20 19.97
C SER A 65 13.81 -0.17 21.11
N ASN A 66 13.85 1.12 20.80
CA ASN A 66 13.89 2.18 21.81
C ASN A 66 12.53 2.41 22.49
N LYS A 67 11.41 2.16 21.79
CA LYS A 67 10.06 2.20 22.39
C LYS A 67 9.86 1.10 23.44
N ASN A 68 10.49 -0.05 23.29
CA ASN A 68 10.38 -1.16 24.24
C ASN A 68 11.16 -0.91 25.54
N ASN A 69 12.25 -0.14 25.48
CA ASN A 69 13.04 0.21 26.67
C ASN A 69 12.50 1.43 27.46
N LEU A 70 11.59 2.21 26.87
CA LEU A 70 10.99 3.35 27.58
C LEU A 70 9.86 2.94 28.55
N ALA A 71 9.38 1.70 28.46
CA ALA A 71 8.37 1.15 29.37
C ALA A 71 8.95 0.66 30.71
N ASP A 72 10.28 0.57 30.83
CA ASP A 72 10.97 0.07 32.02
C ASP A 72 11.45 1.18 32.99
N PHE A 73 11.11 2.45 32.72
CA PHE A 73 11.43 3.60 33.56
C PHE A 73 10.18 4.31 34.11
N LYS A 74 9.22 3.56 34.66
CA LYS A 74 8.15 4.13 35.48
C LYS A 74 7.89 3.31 36.74
#